data_AF-A0A8T3SYJ8-F1
#
_entry.id   AF-A0A8T3SYJ8-F1
#
_cell.length_a   1.000
_cell.length_b   1.000
_cell.length_c   1.000
_cell.angle_alpha   90.00
_cell.angle_beta   90.00
_cell.angle_gamma   90.00
#
_symmetry.space_group_name_H-M   'P 1'
#
loop_
_entity.id
_entity.type
_entity.pdbx_description
1 polymer ?
#
loop_
_entity_poly.entity_id
_entity_poly.type
_entity_poly.pdbx_seq_one_letter_code
_entity_poly.pdbx_strand_id
1 'polypeptide(L)' 'AELTADNRRMLFVPEGFAHGFQTLNDASEVFYQVSEFYTPGAERGARYNDPAFDIAWPLDVTVISEKDANWADFRSGQ' A
#
# COMPACT_ATOMS: atom_id res chain seq x y z
N ALA A 1 6.92 -9.88 -6.58
CA ALA A 1 7.36 -11.10 -5.87
C ALA A 1 6.72 -11.06 -4.49
N GLU A 2 6.20 -12.17 -4.01
CA GLU A 2 5.54 -12.25 -2.70
C GLU A 2 6.55 -12.13 -1.55
N LEU A 3 6.18 -11.41 -0.49
CA LEU A 3 6.98 -11.24 0.73
C LEU A 3 6.47 -12.20 1.80
N THR A 4 7.37 -13.02 2.35
CA THR A 4 7.04 -14.02 3.38
C THR A 4 8.09 -13.97 4.49
N ALA A 5 7.75 -14.38 5.71
CA ALA A 5 8.71 -14.47 6.81
C ALA A 5 9.94 -15.33 6.47
N ASP A 6 9.75 -16.44 5.75
CA ASP A 6 10.82 -17.40 5.42
C ASP A 6 11.76 -16.88 4.33
N ASN A 7 11.22 -16.24 3.29
CA ASN A 7 12.02 -15.80 2.15
C ASN A 7 12.89 -14.56 2.43
N ARG A 8 12.56 -13.81 3.50
CA ARG A 8 13.26 -12.59 3.94
C ARG A 8 13.54 -11.59 2.83
N ARG A 9 12.70 -11.57 1.80
CA ARG A 9 12.79 -10.59 0.73
C ARG A 9 12.38 -9.23 1.27
N MET A 10 13.05 -8.20 0.79
CA MET A 10 12.70 -6.81 1.05
C MET A 10 12.36 -6.12 -0.26
N LEU A 11 11.39 -5.22 -0.21
CA LEU A 11 11.03 -4.36 -1.33
C LEU A 11 11.60 -2.97 -1.09
N PHE A 12 12.39 -2.48 -2.04
CA PHE A 12 12.76 -1.07 -2.09
C PHE A 12 11.71 -0.29 -2.87
N VAL A 13 11.15 0.73 -2.24
CA VAL A 13 10.19 1.65 -2.86
C VAL A 13 10.89 3.00 -3.03
N PRO A 14 11.17 3.43 -4.27
CA PRO A 14 11.78 4.74 -4.51
C PRO A 14 10.85 5.90 -4.13
N GLU A 15 11.42 7.08 -3.93
CA GLU A 15 10.63 8.30 -3.71
C GLU A 15 9.64 8.54 -4.86
N GLY A 16 8.41 8.95 -4.51
CA GLY A 16 7.34 9.23 -5.47
C GLY A 16 6.59 8.01 -5.98
N PHE A 17 7.02 6.78 -5.65
CA PHE A 17 6.26 5.57 -5.97
C PHE A 17 5.17 5.32 -4.92
N ALA A 18 3.95 5.06 -5.40
CA ALA A 18 2.88 4.58 -4.54
C ALA A 18 3.17 3.15 -4.08
N HIS A 19 2.86 2.86 -2.82
CA HIS A 19 3.07 1.54 -2.22
C HIS A 19 1.84 1.11 -1.42
N GLY A 20 1.39 -0.12 -1.65
CA GLY A 20 0.32 -0.78 -0.93
C GLY A 20 0.53 -2.29 -0.96
N PHE A 21 -0.02 -3.00 0.04
CA PHE A 21 0.11 -4.44 0.16
C PHE A 21 -1.13 -5.04 0.82
N GLN A 22 -1.37 -6.33 0.60
CA GLN A 22 -2.39 -7.11 1.30
C GLN A 22 -1.69 -8.16 2.16
N THR A 23 -2.05 -8.22 3.44
CA THR A 23 -1.67 -9.33 4.31
C THR A 23 -2.47 -10.57 3.91
N LEU A 24 -1.79 -11.68 3.63
CA LEU A 24 -2.43 -12.93 3.19
C LEU A 24 -2.72 -13.90 4.34
N ASN A 25 -2.16 -13.64 5.53
CA ASN A 25 -2.35 -14.43 6.73
C ASN A 25 -2.61 -13.51 7.93
N ASP A 26 -3.34 -14.03 8.92
CA ASP A 26 -3.51 -13.36 10.21
C ASP A 26 -2.16 -13.15 10.91
N ALA A 27 -2.10 -12.11 11.76
CA ALA A 27 -0.91 -11.75 12.52
C ALA A 27 0.35 -11.53 11.65
N SER A 28 0.17 -11.08 10.41
CA SER A 28 1.29 -10.65 9.56
C SER A 28 1.97 -9.40 10.13
N GLU A 29 3.29 -9.44 10.25
CA GLU A 29 4.11 -8.30 10.66
C GLU A 29 4.85 -7.72 9.44
N VAL A 30 4.91 -6.39 9.37
CA VAL A 30 5.66 -5.69 8.32
C VAL A 30 6.63 -4.71 8.95
N PHE A 31 7.89 -4.77 8.50
CA PHE A 31 8.95 -3.90 8.97
C PHE A 31 9.40 -2.94 7.87
N TYR A 32 9.56 -1.67 8.23
CA TYR A 32 9.98 -0.60 7.33
C TYR A 32 11.27 0.05 7.79
N GLN A 33 12.18 0.26 6.85
CA GLN A 33 13.22 1.28 6.96
C GLN A 33 12.78 2.46 6.11
N VAL A 34 12.63 3.61 6.73
CA VAL A 34 12.13 4.83 6.09
C VAL A 34 13.25 5.87 6.01
N SER A 35 13.30 6.61 4.91
CA SER A 35 14.31 7.67 4.70
C SER A 35 14.00 8.96 5.45
N GLU A 36 12.74 9.16 5.83
CA GLU A 36 12.25 10.40 6.47
C GLU A 36 11.33 10.09 7.65
N PHE A 37 11.21 11.06 8.55
CA PHE A 37 10.27 10.96 9.68
C PHE A 37 8.82 11.16 9.24
N TYR A 38 7.91 10.48 9.94
CA TYR A 38 6.49 10.64 9.69
C TYR A 38 6.03 12.08 10.00
N THR A 39 5.39 12.71 9.02
CA THR A 39 4.74 14.01 9.15
C THR A 39 3.28 13.86 8.73
N PRO A 40 2.31 13.87 9.67
CA PRO A 40 0.89 13.73 9.33
C PRO A 40 0.43 14.80 8.33
N GLY A 41 -0.31 14.40 7.30
CA GLY A 41 -0.84 15.29 6.26
C GLY A 41 0.13 15.59 5.12
N ALA A 42 1.38 15.12 5.19
CA ALA A 42 2.32 15.19 4.07
C ALA A 42 2.13 14.04 3.06
N GLU A 43 1.29 13.05 3.37
CA GLU A 43 0.98 11.95 2.48
C GLU A 43 0.02 12.33 1.34
N ARG A 44 0.18 11.64 0.22
CA ARG A 44 -0.85 11.47 -0.80
C ARG A 44 -1.14 9.99 -0.93
N GLY A 45 -2.36 9.63 -1.29
CA GLY A 45 -2.74 8.25 -1.47
C GLY A 45 -3.50 8.00 -2.75
N ALA A 46 -3.61 6.72 -3.07
CA ALA A 46 -4.49 6.18 -4.09
C ALA A 46 -5.43 5.20 -3.41
N ARG A 47 -6.69 5.16 -3.84
CA ARG A 47 -7.68 4.25 -3.28
C ARG A 47 -7.37 2.82 -3.72
N TYR A 48 -7.43 1.86 -2.80
CA TYR A 48 -6.99 0.48 -3.05
C TYR A 48 -7.75 -0.23 -4.20
N ASN A 49 -9.01 0.14 -4.42
CA ASN A 49 -9.90 -0.37 -5.47
C ASN A 49 -10.24 0.73 -6.50
N ASP A 50 -9.30 1.63 -6.74
CA ASP A 50 -9.38 2.58 -7.83
C ASP A 50 -9.30 1.84 -9.19
N PRO A 51 -10.31 2.00 -10.07
CA PRO A 51 -10.36 1.31 -11.35
C PRO A 51 -9.24 1.73 -12.31
N ALA A 52 -8.57 2.87 -12.08
CA ALA A 52 -7.44 3.29 -12.91
C ALA A 52 -6.22 2.36 -12.81
N PHE A 53 -6.05 1.69 -11.66
CA PHE A 53 -4.93 0.76 -11.44
C PHE A 53 -5.32 -0.71 -11.63
N ASP A 54 -6.61 -1.05 -11.53
CA ASP A 54 -7.16 -2.40 -11.74
C ASP A 54 -6.37 -3.50 -11.02
N ILE A 55 -6.05 -3.26 -9.74
CA ILE A 55 -5.23 -4.18 -8.95
C ILE A 55 -6.05 -5.43 -8.60
N ALA A 56 -5.61 -6.58 -9.11
CA ALA A 56 -6.16 -7.88 -8.73
C ALA A 56 -5.59 -8.31 -7.36
N TRP A 57 -6.30 -7.94 -6.29
CA TRP A 57 -5.98 -8.38 -4.93
C TRP A 57 -6.19 -9.89 -4.78
N PRO A 58 -5.21 -10.65 -4.23
CA PRO A 58 -5.31 -12.11 -4.10
C PRO A 58 -6.47 -12.61 -3.25
N LEU A 59 -6.90 -11.84 -2.25
CA LEU A 59 -8.03 -12.13 -1.36
C LEU A 59 -9.00 -10.95 -1.35
N ASP A 60 -10.21 -11.16 -0.84
CA ASP A 60 -11.13 -10.06 -0.57
C ASP A 60 -10.54 -9.08 0.45
N VAL A 61 -10.69 -7.78 0.20
CA VAL A 61 -10.25 -6.74 1.13
C VAL A 61 -11.30 -6.58 2.22
N THR A 62 -11.01 -7.10 3.41
CA THR A 62 -11.95 -7.13 4.56
C THR A 62 -11.73 -6.01 5.55
N VAL A 63 -10.53 -5.43 5.62
CA VAL A 63 -10.17 -4.35 6.53
C VAL A 63 -9.42 -3.28 5.75
N ILE A 64 -9.93 -2.05 5.82
CA ILE A 64 -9.30 -0.86 5.23
C ILE A 64 -9.55 0.33 6.15
N SER A 65 -8.59 1.24 6.26
CA SER A 65 -8.79 2.46 7.05
C SER A 65 -9.76 3.40 6.36
N GLU A 66 -10.45 4.26 7.13
CA GLU A 66 -11.29 5.31 6.55
C GLU A 66 -10.48 6.25 5.64
N LYS A 67 -9.21 6.53 5.98
CA LYS A 67 -8.34 7.37 5.16
C LYS A 67 -8.11 6.75 3.77
N ASP A 68 -7.76 5.47 3.75
CA ASP A 68 -7.39 4.79 2.50
C ASP A 68 -8.61 4.46 1.62
N ALA A 69 -9.78 4.27 2.24
CA ALA A 69 -11.04 4.06 1.54
C ALA A 69 -11.58 5.33 0.85
N ASN A 70 -11.16 6.52 1.29
CA ASN A 70 -11.74 7.81 0.88
C ASN A 70 -10.83 8.66 -0.01
N TRP A 71 -9.69 8.14 -0.48
CA TRP A 71 -8.96 8.81 -1.56
C TRP A 71 -9.80 8.88 -2.83
N ALA A 72 -9.72 10.01 -3.55
CA ALA A 72 -10.39 10.17 -4.83
C ALA A 72 -9.74 9.29 -5.90
N ASP A 73 -10.52 8.95 -6.93
CA ASP A 73 -10.01 8.22 -8.09
C ASP A 73 -8.91 9.01 -8.80
N PHE A 74 -7.87 8.30 -9.20
CA PHE A 74 -6.73 8.82 -9.91
C PHE A 74 -7.16 9.37 -11.26
N ARG A 75 -6.70 10.59 -11.56
CA ARG A 75 -6.93 11.27 -12.83
C ARG A 75 -5.58 11.61 -13.44
N SER A 76 -5.37 11.20 -14.69
CA SER A 76 -4.17 11.56 -15.43
C SER A 76 -4.05 13.10 -15.53
N GLY A 77 -2.91 13.65 -15.11
CA GLY A 77 -2.64 15.09 -15.15
C GLY A 77 -2.93 15.85 -13.85
N GLN A 78 -3.20 15.14 -12.76
CA GLN A 78 -3.26 15.69 -11.40
C GLN A 78 -1.88 15.74 -10.73
#